data_AF-K2BQB0-F1
#
_entry.id   AF-K2BQB0-F1
#
_cell.length_a   1.000
_cell.length_b   1.000
_cell.length_c   1.000
_cell.angle_alpha   90.00
_cell.angle_beta   90.00
_cell.angle_gamma   90.00
#
_symmetry.space_group_name_H-M   'P 1'
#
loop_
_entity.id
_entity.type
_entity.pdbx_description
1 polymer ?
#
loop_
_entity_poly.entity_id
_entity_poly.type
_entity_poly.pdbx_seq_one_letter_code
_entity_poly.pdbx_strand_id
1 'polypeptide(L)'
;PQEFIIDNQIGIKEPIGMSGVRLEAKVHMVTGAVSAAQNIIKCVRRCGLEVADIILEQLASSYSVLTEDEKESGVCLVDMGGGTTDIAIFTQGAIRHTAVIPIAGDQATNDIAIALHTPVQYAEELKIKYGSANSKLVDQHDIIEVSSIGDRPSRHIPRKTLSEVLESRYEELLTLIHNEIRRSNYAGQIPAGIVFTGGASKINGLLDLAEHVLKLPVRLGTPQFILGLSDVINNPIYATSAGLLLIGNQRRQRGESSMNSNNQGLWKRMRDWFKGNF
;
A
#
# COMPACT_ATOMS: atom_id res chain seq x y z
N PRO A 1 9.27 -16.33 -5.65
CA PRO A 1 9.36 -17.61 -4.89
C PRO A 1 9.70 -17.26 -3.45
N GLN A 2 9.14 -17.97 -2.47
CA GLN A 2 9.41 -17.75 -1.06
C GLN A 2 10.64 -18.53 -0.59
N GLU A 3 10.73 -19.79 -1.01
CA GLU A 3 11.86 -20.67 -0.73
C GLU A 3 11.85 -21.82 -1.74
N PHE A 4 13.02 -22.41 -1.93
CA PHE A 4 13.23 -23.64 -2.67
C PHE A 4 13.62 -24.77 -1.70
N ILE A 5 13.32 -26.00 -2.10
CA ILE A 5 13.66 -27.21 -1.37
C ILE A 5 14.33 -28.18 -2.34
N ILE A 6 15.52 -28.68 -2.01
CA ILE A 6 16.23 -29.69 -2.81
C ILE A 6 16.47 -30.91 -1.93
N ASP A 7 15.93 -32.06 -2.31
CA ASP A 7 16.10 -33.34 -1.59
C ASP A 7 15.88 -33.24 -0.07
N ASN A 8 14.83 -32.51 0.34
CA ASN A 8 14.43 -32.18 1.72
C ASN A 8 15.24 -31.06 2.43
N GLN A 9 16.25 -30.48 1.79
CA GLN A 9 16.93 -29.31 2.31
C GLN A 9 16.09 -28.05 2.09
N ILE A 10 15.55 -27.50 3.19
CA ILE A 10 14.70 -26.30 3.20
C ILE A 10 15.52 -24.99 3.28
N GLY A 11 14.89 -23.86 2.97
CA GLY A 11 15.46 -22.52 3.15
C GLY A 11 16.41 -22.08 2.04
N ILE A 12 16.42 -22.76 0.89
CA ILE A 12 17.26 -22.40 -0.26
C ILE A 12 16.63 -21.19 -0.95
N LYS A 13 17.37 -20.07 -1.06
CA LYS A 13 16.91 -18.87 -1.80
C LYS A 13 17.27 -18.94 -3.29
N GLU A 14 18.47 -19.41 -3.61
CA GLU A 14 18.97 -19.51 -4.98
C GLU A 14 19.39 -20.95 -5.28
N PRO A 15 18.58 -21.73 -6.03
CA PRO A 15 18.86 -23.13 -6.31
C PRO A 15 19.80 -23.32 -7.52
N ILE A 16 20.18 -22.25 -8.21
CA ILE A 16 20.96 -22.31 -9.45
C ILE A 16 22.37 -22.84 -9.13
N GLY A 17 22.77 -23.91 -9.82
CA GLY A 17 24.07 -24.58 -9.59
C GLY A 17 24.03 -25.70 -8.55
N MET A 18 22.91 -25.89 -7.86
CA MET A 18 22.72 -27.03 -6.95
C MET A 18 22.26 -28.28 -7.73
N SER A 19 22.72 -29.45 -7.29
CA SER A 19 22.30 -30.74 -7.84
C SER A 19 21.33 -31.43 -6.88
N GLY A 20 20.30 -32.09 -7.42
CA GLY A 20 19.38 -32.89 -6.62
C GLY A 20 18.41 -33.66 -7.50
N VAL A 21 17.68 -34.60 -6.90
CA VAL A 21 16.70 -35.44 -7.58
C VAL A 21 15.34 -34.76 -7.64
N ARG A 22 14.97 -34.02 -6.60
CA ARG A 22 13.69 -33.32 -6.48
C ARG A 22 13.90 -31.85 -6.10
N LEU A 23 13.31 -30.96 -6.88
CA LEU A 23 13.24 -29.52 -6.61
C LEU A 23 11.79 -29.12 -6.35
N GLU A 24 11.54 -28.46 -5.23
CA GLU A 24 10.25 -27.87 -4.89
C GLU A 24 10.40 -26.37 -4.67
N ALA A 25 9.33 -25.62 -4.92
CA ALA A 25 9.28 -24.19 -4.68
C ALA A 25 8.01 -23.84 -3.92
N LYS A 26 8.15 -23.13 -2.80
CA LYS A 26 7.01 -22.45 -2.19
C LYS A 26 6.83 -21.10 -2.86
N VAL A 27 5.61 -20.78 -3.28
CA VAL A 27 5.31 -19.56 -4.04
C VAL A 27 4.13 -18.83 -3.41
N HIS A 28 4.27 -17.51 -3.31
CA HIS A 28 3.13 -16.63 -3.05
C HIS A 28 2.42 -16.37 -4.37
N MET A 29 1.22 -16.91 -4.53
CA MET A 29 0.43 -16.73 -5.76
C MET A 29 -0.63 -15.66 -5.55
N VAL A 30 -0.64 -14.67 -6.44
CA VAL A 30 -1.66 -13.62 -6.46
C VAL A 30 -2.44 -13.73 -7.75
N THR A 31 -3.76 -13.82 -7.62
CA THR A 31 -4.70 -13.96 -8.74
C THR A 31 -5.66 -12.78 -8.73
N GLY A 32 -6.13 -12.37 -9.91
CA GLY A 32 -7.09 -11.28 -10.04
C GLY A 32 -8.04 -11.51 -11.20
N ALA A 33 -9.14 -10.75 -11.21
CA ALA A 33 -10.10 -10.80 -12.30
C ALA A 33 -9.46 -10.30 -13.61
N VAL A 34 -9.49 -11.13 -14.65
CA VAL A 34 -8.96 -10.79 -15.98
C VAL A 34 -9.64 -9.53 -16.53
N SER A 35 -10.94 -9.36 -16.28
CA SER A 35 -11.69 -8.18 -16.70
C SER A 35 -11.19 -6.88 -16.06
N ALA A 36 -10.83 -6.91 -14.77
CA ALA A 36 -10.28 -5.75 -14.07
C ALA A 36 -8.93 -5.33 -14.67
N ALA A 37 -8.02 -6.31 -14.88
CA ALA A 37 -6.73 -6.06 -15.53
C ALA A 37 -6.89 -5.49 -16.96
N GLN A 38 -7.84 -6.03 -17.74
CA GLN A 38 -8.12 -5.54 -19.08
C GLN A 38 -8.66 -4.11 -19.11
N ASN A 39 -9.47 -3.71 -18.11
CA ASN A 39 -9.99 -2.35 -18.02
C ASN A 39 -8.85 -1.33 -17.82
N ILE A 40 -7.89 -1.64 -16.96
CA ILE A 40 -6.69 -0.81 -16.74
C ILE A 40 -5.88 -0.70 -18.04
N ILE A 41 -5.59 -1.82 -18.70
CA ILE A 41 -4.82 -1.82 -19.96
C ILE A 41 -5.51 -0.97 -21.05
N LYS A 42 -6.83 -1.12 -21.19
CA LYS A 42 -7.61 -0.34 -22.16
C LYS A 42 -7.57 1.15 -21.85
N CYS A 43 -7.63 1.53 -20.57
CA CYS A 43 -7.54 2.93 -20.15
C CYS A 43 -6.20 3.55 -20.57
N VAL A 44 -5.08 2.90 -20.26
CA VAL A 44 -3.73 3.37 -20.65
C VAL A 44 -3.58 3.47 -22.17
N ARG A 45 -4.09 2.49 -22.92
CA ARG A 45 -4.04 2.50 -24.39
C ARG A 45 -4.84 3.61 -25.04
N ARG A 46 -5.95 4.03 -24.44
CA ARG A 46 -6.72 5.19 -24.93
C ARG A 46 -5.93 6.50 -24.84
N CYS A 47 -4.88 6.54 -24.02
CA CYS A 47 -3.93 7.66 -23.95
C CYS A 47 -2.76 7.52 -24.96
N GLY A 48 -2.77 6.53 -25.86
CA GLY A 48 -1.70 6.32 -26.84
C GLY A 48 -0.44 5.66 -26.26
N LEU A 49 -0.55 5.03 -25.09
CA LEU A 49 0.55 4.36 -24.39
C LEU A 49 0.39 2.84 -24.43
N GLU A 50 1.50 2.10 -24.35
CA GLU A 50 1.47 0.64 -24.20
C GLU A 50 1.79 0.21 -22.77
N VAL A 51 1.19 -0.90 -22.33
CA VAL A 51 1.43 -1.49 -21.01
C VAL A 51 2.46 -2.59 -21.13
N ALA A 52 3.62 -2.38 -20.52
CA ALA A 52 4.70 -3.37 -20.51
C ALA A 52 4.40 -4.57 -19.59
N ASP A 53 3.84 -4.31 -18.41
CA ASP A 53 3.44 -5.35 -17.45
C ASP A 53 2.46 -4.80 -16.41
N ILE A 54 1.81 -5.70 -15.67
CA ILE A 54 0.99 -5.38 -14.50
C ILE A 54 1.67 -5.93 -13.25
N ILE A 55 1.85 -5.06 -12.26
CA ILE A 55 2.50 -5.40 -10.98
C ILE A 55 1.50 -5.18 -9.85
N LEU A 56 1.56 -6.04 -8.83
CA LEU A 56 0.81 -5.88 -7.61
C LEU A 56 1.26 -4.60 -6.88
N GLU A 57 0.32 -3.75 -6.48
CA GLU A 57 0.57 -2.43 -5.90
C GLU A 57 1.49 -2.48 -4.67
N GLN A 58 1.13 -3.25 -3.64
CA GLN A 58 1.93 -3.39 -2.42
C GLN A 58 3.31 -4.00 -2.69
N LEU A 59 3.46 -4.81 -3.75
CA LEU A 59 4.79 -5.25 -4.20
C LEU A 59 5.56 -4.09 -4.80
N ALA A 60 4.96 -3.28 -5.68
CA ALA A 60 5.62 -2.10 -6.24
C ALA A 60 6.04 -1.12 -5.14
N SER A 61 5.14 -0.74 -4.22
CA SER A 61 5.45 0.15 -3.09
C SER A 61 6.60 -0.38 -2.23
N SER A 62 6.71 -1.70 -2.03
CA SER A 62 7.82 -2.30 -1.27
C SER A 62 9.21 -2.09 -1.88
N TYR A 63 9.32 -1.86 -3.19
CA TYR A 63 10.61 -1.63 -3.86
C TYR A 63 11.15 -0.22 -3.64
N SER A 64 10.27 0.74 -3.37
CA SER A 64 10.66 2.13 -3.13
C SER A 64 10.71 2.46 -1.63
N VAL A 65 9.93 1.78 -0.79
CA VAL A 65 9.73 2.19 0.62
C VAL A 65 10.51 1.34 1.63
N LEU A 66 10.70 0.05 1.33
CA LEU A 66 11.34 -0.89 2.27
C LEU A 66 12.80 -1.11 1.91
N THR A 67 13.64 -1.20 2.94
CA THR A 67 15.02 -1.68 2.82
C THR A 67 15.06 -3.21 2.76
N GLU A 68 16.16 -3.76 2.24
CA GLU A 68 16.35 -5.22 2.24
C GLU A 68 16.50 -5.78 3.66
N ASP A 69 17.11 -5.04 4.58
CA ASP A 69 17.25 -5.44 5.98
C ASP A 69 15.90 -5.59 6.69
N GLU A 70 14.94 -4.69 6.40
CA GLU A 70 13.57 -4.79 6.91
C GLU A 70 12.85 -6.01 6.35
N LYS A 71 12.97 -6.28 5.04
CA LYS A 71 12.37 -7.46 4.40
C LYS A 71 12.98 -8.76 4.94
N GLU A 72 14.28 -8.77 5.23
CA GLU A 72 14.99 -9.92 5.76
C GLU A 72 14.58 -10.20 7.22
N SER A 73 14.61 -9.16 8.06
CA SER A 73 14.27 -9.24 9.48
C SER A 73 12.80 -9.56 9.71
N GLY A 74 11.93 -8.99 8.88
CA GLY A 74 10.49 -9.15 8.92
C GLY A 74 9.78 -7.82 9.15
N VAL A 75 8.92 -7.43 8.20
CA VAL A 75 8.24 -6.12 8.18
C VAL A 75 6.86 -6.25 7.55
N CYS A 76 5.92 -5.43 8.01
CA CYS A 76 4.61 -5.28 7.40
C CYS A 76 4.49 -3.91 6.71
N LEU A 77 4.35 -3.90 5.40
CA LEU A 77 3.99 -2.71 4.62
C LEU A 77 2.48 -2.54 4.64
N VAL A 78 2.03 -1.31 4.93
CA VAL A 78 0.62 -0.91 4.89
C VAL A 78 0.50 0.32 3.99
N ASP A 79 -0.05 0.16 2.79
CA ASP A 79 -0.31 1.24 1.84
C ASP A 79 -1.74 1.74 2.00
N MET A 80 -1.91 2.98 2.47
CA MET A 80 -3.21 3.57 2.78
C MET A 80 -3.62 4.55 1.67
N GLY A 81 -4.45 4.06 0.74
CA GLY A 81 -4.97 4.81 -0.40
C GLY A 81 -6.22 5.62 -0.08
N GLY A 82 -6.97 5.97 -1.14
CA GLY A 82 -8.31 6.58 -1.01
C GLY A 82 -9.37 5.53 -0.66
N GLY A 83 -9.49 4.50 -1.49
CA GLY A 83 -10.52 3.46 -1.34
C GLY A 83 -10.07 2.17 -0.66
N THR A 84 -8.76 1.86 -0.65
CA THR A 84 -8.21 0.61 -0.10
C THR A 84 -7.01 0.86 0.77
N THR A 85 -6.85 -0.04 1.75
CA THR A 85 -5.63 -0.20 2.51
C THR A 85 -5.03 -1.56 2.18
N ASP A 86 -3.86 -1.57 1.56
CA ASP A 86 -3.19 -2.75 1.04
C ASP A 86 -2.07 -3.18 1.98
N ILE A 87 -2.00 -4.47 2.29
CA ILE A 87 -1.07 -5.05 3.26
C ILE A 87 -0.15 -6.03 2.54
N ALA A 88 1.15 -5.95 2.82
CA ALA A 88 2.14 -6.96 2.47
C ALA A 88 3.07 -7.24 3.64
N ILE A 89 3.22 -8.52 4.01
CA ILE A 89 4.18 -8.95 5.04
C ILE A 89 5.34 -9.63 4.36
N PHE A 90 6.55 -9.22 4.70
CA PHE A 90 7.80 -9.81 4.25
C PHE A 90 8.52 -10.45 5.42
N THR A 91 9.10 -11.64 5.22
CA THR A 91 10.04 -12.28 6.16
C THR A 91 11.09 -13.06 5.38
N GLN A 92 12.35 -13.02 5.85
CA GLN A 92 13.48 -13.69 5.19
C GLN A 92 13.66 -13.25 3.72
N GLY A 93 13.37 -11.97 3.43
CA GLY A 93 13.54 -11.37 2.11
C GLY A 93 12.42 -11.70 1.12
N ALA A 94 11.41 -12.47 1.54
CA ALA A 94 10.31 -12.90 0.69
C ALA A 94 8.95 -12.41 1.19
N ILE A 95 8.05 -12.11 0.26
CA ILE A 95 6.66 -11.81 0.57
C ILE A 95 5.94 -13.07 1.07
N ARG A 96 5.31 -12.98 2.24
CA ARG A 96 4.64 -14.08 2.94
C ARG A 96 3.14 -13.99 2.92
N HIS A 97 2.61 -12.77 2.98
CA HIS A 97 1.18 -12.51 3.04
C HIS A 97 0.84 -11.24 2.28
N THR A 98 -0.33 -11.21 1.66
CA THR A 98 -0.92 -10.02 1.07
C THR A 98 -2.40 -9.98 1.36
N ALA A 99 -2.92 -8.81 1.72
CA ALA A 99 -4.35 -8.60 1.94
C ALA A 99 -4.77 -7.19 1.52
N VAL A 100 -6.08 -7.00 1.35
CA VAL A 100 -6.68 -5.71 1.00
C VAL A 100 -7.87 -5.49 1.93
N ILE A 101 -7.88 -4.35 2.62
CA ILE A 101 -9.01 -3.87 3.41
C ILE A 101 -9.73 -2.81 2.55
N PRO A 102 -11.04 -2.98 2.24
CA PRO A 102 -11.78 -2.06 1.37
C PRO A 102 -12.22 -0.77 2.09
N ILE A 103 -11.32 -0.21 2.90
CA ILE A 103 -11.49 1.00 3.71
C ILE A 103 -10.16 1.73 3.75
N ALA A 104 -10.17 3.04 3.50
CA ALA A 104 -9.01 3.91 3.65
C ALA A 104 -9.43 5.39 3.82
N GLY A 105 -8.76 6.31 3.11
CA GLY A 105 -8.92 7.76 3.28
C GLY A 105 -10.31 8.32 2.94
N ASP A 106 -11.05 7.69 2.03
CA ASP A 106 -12.37 8.17 1.58
C ASP A 106 -13.43 8.04 2.69
N GLN A 107 -13.34 7.01 3.51
CA GLN A 107 -14.23 6.82 4.66
C GLN A 107 -14.01 7.91 5.72
N ALA A 108 -12.75 8.32 5.94
CA ALA A 108 -12.45 9.44 6.83
C ALA A 108 -13.07 10.75 6.30
N THR A 109 -13.01 10.98 4.99
CA THR A 109 -13.66 12.14 4.35
C THR A 109 -15.17 12.12 4.51
N ASN A 110 -15.77 10.95 4.31
CA ASN A 110 -17.21 10.79 4.45
C ASN A 110 -17.68 11.00 5.89
N ASP A 111 -16.94 10.50 6.89
CA ASP A 111 -17.25 10.72 8.31
C ASP A 111 -17.22 12.21 8.66
N ILE A 112 -16.23 12.95 8.15
CA ILE A 112 -16.16 14.41 8.32
C ILE A 112 -17.37 15.08 7.68
N ALA A 113 -17.73 14.70 6.45
CA ALA A 113 -18.87 15.26 5.73
C ALA A 113 -20.18 15.09 6.52
N ILE A 114 -20.39 13.90 7.07
CA ILE A 114 -21.56 13.56 7.89
C ILE A 114 -21.54 14.31 9.22
N ALA A 115 -20.45 14.18 9.99
CA ALA A 115 -20.34 14.74 11.33
C ALA A 115 -20.37 16.28 11.34
N LEU A 116 -19.79 16.91 10.31
CA LEU A 116 -19.71 18.36 10.21
C LEU A 116 -20.78 18.97 9.31
N HIS A 117 -21.66 18.15 8.72
CA HIS A 117 -22.70 18.60 7.77
C HIS A 117 -22.13 19.51 6.67
N THR A 118 -21.02 19.09 6.07
CA THR A 118 -20.29 19.81 5.01
C THR A 118 -20.22 18.95 3.75
N PRO A 119 -20.25 19.53 2.54
CA PRO A 119 -20.04 18.77 1.31
C PRO A 119 -18.71 17.99 1.30
N VAL A 120 -18.69 16.84 0.61
CA VAL A 120 -17.53 15.90 0.57
C VAL A 120 -16.24 16.58 0.10
N GLN A 121 -16.31 17.46 -0.90
CA GLN A 121 -15.13 18.21 -1.36
C GLN A 121 -14.52 19.06 -0.25
N TYR A 122 -15.33 19.82 0.48
CA TYR A 122 -14.86 20.63 1.61
C TYR A 122 -14.41 19.75 2.79
N ALA A 123 -15.03 18.59 3.00
CA ALA A 123 -14.57 17.62 3.99
C ALA A 123 -13.14 17.13 3.70
N GLU A 124 -12.82 16.87 2.43
CA GLU A 124 -11.47 16.47 2.02
C GLU A 124 -10.46 17.60 2.25
N GLU A 125 -10.82 18.83 1.91
CA GLU A 125 -9.99 20.01 2.15
C GLU A 125 -9.70 20.20 3.65
N LEU A 126 -10.73 20.05 4.50
CA LEU A 126 -10.57 20.10 5.96
C LEU A 126 -9.66 18.97 6.47
N LYS A 127 -9.84 17.75 5.98
CA LYS A 127 -9.00 16.59 6.33
C LYS A 127 -7.53 16.86 6.01
N ILE A 128 -7.24 17.32 4.80
CA ILE A 128 -5.87 17.58 4.33
C ILE A 128 -5.24 18.76 5.09
N LYS A 129 -6.00 19.85 5.29
CA LYS A 129 -5.45 21.10 5.83
C LYS A 129 -5.34 21.11 7.36
N TYR A 130 -6.29 20.51 8.06
CA TYR A 130 -6.41 20.63 9.52
C TYR A 130 -6.48 19.30 10.26
N GLY A 131 -6.62 18.19 9.54
CA GLY A 131 -6.84 16.87 10.13
C GLY A 131 -5.68 16.38 11.01
N SER A 132 -6.05 15.67 12.08
CA SER A 132 -5.13 14.94 12.95
C SER A 132 -5.84 13.68 13.43
N ALA A 133 -5.15 12.54 13.34
CA ALA A 133 -5.58 11.26 13.89
C ALA A 133 -5.32 11.15 15.40
N ASN A 134 -4.75 12.18 16.03
CA ASN A 134 -4.56 12.25 17.48
C ASN A 134 -5.07 13.61 17.98
N SER A 135 -6.23 13.61 18.64
CA SER A 135 -6.88 14.82 19.16
C SER A 135 -6.09 15.49 20.28
N LYS A 136 -5.17 14.77 20.94
CA LYS A 136 -4.32 15.32 22.00
C LYS A 136 -3.24 16.26 21.47
N LEU A 137 -2.92 16.19 20.17
CA LEU A 137 -1.94 17.06 19.51
C LEU A 137 -2.55 18.39 19.04
N VAL A 138 -3.87 18.57 19.18
CA VAL A 138 -4.59 19.75 18.68
C VAL A 138 -4.85 20.71 19.83
N ASP A 139 -4.56 22.01 19.63
CA ASP A 139 -4.89 23.04 20.60
C ASP A 139 -6.42 23.13 20.79
N GLN A 140 -6.87 23.23 22.04
CA GLN A 140 -8.28 23.33 22.38
C GLN A 140 -8.90 24.65 21.91
N HIS A 141 -8.08 25.68 21.68
CA HIS A 141 -8.50 27.00 21.23
C HIS A 141 -8.40 27.18 19.71
N ASP A 142 -7.84 26.21 18.98
CA ASP A 142 -7.81 26.24 17.51
C ASP A 142 -9.24 26.16 16.97
N ILE A 143 -9.62 27.14 16.17
CA ILE A 143 -10.92 27.21 15.50
C ILE A 143 -10.70 27.12 14.00
N ILE A 144 -11.59 26.39 13.31
CA ILE A 144 -11.61 26.26 11.86
C ILE A 144 -12.97 26.69 11.32
N GLU A 145 -12.95 27.27 10.12
CA GLU A 145 -14.15 27.57 9.35
C GLU A 145 -14.58 26.33 8.54
N VAL A 146 -15.86 26.01 8.59
CA VAL A 146 -16.47 24.88 7.91
C VAL A 146 -17.64 25.37 7.07
N SER A 147 -17.60 25.06 5.77
CA SER A 147 -18.69 25.31 4.83
C SER A 147 -19.92 24.47 5.18
N SER A 148 -21.10 25.08 5.16
CA SER A 148 -22.36 24.36 5.39
C SER A 148 -22.95 23.81 4.08
N ILE A 149 -23.86 22.84 4.18
CA ILE A 149 -24.63 22.36 3.03
C ILE A 149 -25.71 23.39 2.64
N GLY A 150 -25.85 23.67 1.34
CA GLY A 150 -26.83 24.60 0.78
C GLY A 150 -26.45 26.06 0.99
N ASP A 151 -27.44 26.96 1.00
CA ASP A 151 -27.23 28.41 1.16
C ASP A 151 -27.01 28.84 2.62
N ARG A 152 -26.60 27.92 3.48
CA ARG A 152 -26.31 28.21 4.89
C ARG A 152 -24.94 28.86 5.02
N PRO A 153 -24.78 29.86 5.90
CA PRO A 153 -23.48 30.48 6.12
C PRO A 153 -22.45 29.45 6.64
N SER A 154 -21.17 29.73 6.41
CA SER A 154 -20.08 29.00 7.04
C SER A 154 -20.14 29.14 8.56
N ARG A 155 -19.63 28.13 9.26
CA ARG A 155 -19.64 28.05 10.72
C ARG A 155 -18.24 27.84 11.25
N HIS A 156 -17.98 28.39 12.42
CA HIS A 156 -16.71 28.21 13.13
C HIS A 156 -16.88 27.09 14.16
N ILE A 157 -15.97 26.11 14.14
CA ILE A 157 -15.96 25.01 15.10
C ILE A 157 -14.56 24.82 15.68
N PRO A 158 -14.43 24.25 16.89
CA PRO A 158 -13.13 23.82 17.39
C PRO A 158 -12.51 22.78 16.44
N ARG A 159 -11.22 22.97 16.09
CA ARG A 159 -10.44 22.00 15.29
C ARG A 159 -10.41 20.62 15.94
N LYS A 160 -10.46 20.58 17.27
CA LYS A 160 -10.52 19.35 18.05
C LYS A 160 -11.70 18.45 17.64
N THR A 161 -12.86 19.02 17.31
CA THR A 161 -14.02 18.25 16.85
C THR A 161 -13.73 17.50 15.54
N LEU A 162 -13.00 18.11 14.60
CA LEU A 162 -12.54 17.43 13.38
C LEU A 162 -11.58 16.29 13.73
N SER A 163 -10.66 16.53 14.67
CA SER A 163 -9.67 15.54 15.08
C SER A 163 -10.27 14.33 15.79
N GLU A 164 -11.32 14.53 16.60
CA GLU A 164 -12.03 13.43 17.28
C GLU A 164 -12.73 12.49 16.28
N VAL A 165 -13.32 13.05 15.21
CA VAL A 165 -13.91 12.25 14.12
C VAL A 165 -12.82 11.43 13.41
N LEU A 166 -11.69 12.05 13.12
CA LEU A 166 -10.58 11.40 12.43
C LEU A 166 -9.90 10.33 13.30
N GLU A 167 -9.61 10.63 14.56
CA GLU A 167 -9.01 9.68 15.51
C GLU A 167 -9.85 8.40 15.59
N SER A 168 -11.18 8.52 15.75
CA SER A 168 -12.07 7.35 15.78
C SER A 168 -12.01 6.51 14.50
N ARG A 169 -12.01 7.14 13.31
CA ARG A 169 -11.92 6.40 12.04
C ARG A 169 -10.56 5.72 11.86
N TYR A 170 -9.48 6.41 12.18
CA TYR A 170 -8.14 5.84 12.06
C TYR A 170 -7.92 4.73 13.09
N GLU A 171 -8.47 4.83 14.30
CA GLU A 171 -8.43 3.75 15.29
C GLU A 171 -9.15 2.49 14.79
N GLU A 172 -10.31 2.63 14.15
CA GLU A 172 -11.02 1.52 13.51
C GLU A 172 -10.17 0.88 12.40
N LEU A 173 -9.61 1.70 11.50
CA LEU A 173 -8.78 1.20 10.40
C LEU A 173 -7.53 0.48 10.91
N LEU A 174 -6.85 1.03 11.91
CA LEU A 174 -5.69 0.40 12.57
C LEU A 174 -6.08 -0.91 13.26
N THR A 175 -7.28 -0.99 13.85
CA THR A 175 -7.82 -2.22 14.42
C THR A 175 -8.05 -3.29 13.34
N LEU A 176 -8.57 -2.92 12.17
CA LEU A 176 -8.73 -3.83 11.04
C LEU A 176 -7.37 -4.33 10.52
N ILE A 177 -6.38 -3.44 10.41
CA ILE A 177 -4.99 -3.79 10.06
C ILE A 177 -4.42 -4.78 11.07
N HIS A 178 -4.58 -4.50 12.37
CA HIS A 178 -4.10 -5.39 13.44
C HIS A 178 -4.73 -6.78 13.34
N ASN A 179 -6.04 -6.83 13.14
CA ASN A 179 -6.76 -8.09 13.00
C ASN A 179 -6.27 -8.90 11.78
N GLU A 180 -5.99 -8.23 10.66
CA GLU A 180 -5.44 -8.89 9.47
C GLU A 180 -4.03 -9.43 9.70
N ILE A 181 -3.15 -8.65 10.34
CA ILE A 181 -1.80 -9.08 10.69
C ILE A 181 -1.86 -10.32 11.60
N ARG A 182 -2.75 -10.34 12.59
CA ARG A 182 -2.94 -11.51 13.47
C ARG A 182 -3.49 -12.71 12.71
N ARG A 183 -4.50 -12.51 11.85
CA ARG A 183 -5.09 -13.55 11.01
C ARG A 183 -4.08 -14.21 10.07
N SER A 184 -3.09 -13.44 9.61
CA SER A 184 -2.02 -13.95 8.73
C SER A 184 -1.07 -14.95 9.41
N ASN A 185 -1.07 -15.05 10.75
CA ASN A 185 -0.11 -15.80 11.57
C ASN A 185 1.35 -15.30 11.50
N TYR A 186 1.61 -14.10 10.96
CA TYR A 186 2.95 -13.49 10.90
C TYR A 186 3.17 -12.36 11.90
N ALA A 187 2.22 -12.07 12.79
CA ALA A 187 2.35 -10.99 13.79
C ALA A 187 3.63 -11.10 14.66
N GLY A 188 4.06 -12.33 14.99
CA GLY A 188 5.29 -12.58 15.74
C GLY A 188 6.57 -12.63 14.89
N GLN A 189 6.47 -12.37 13.58
CA GLN A 189 7.58 -12.48 12.61
C GLN A 189 7.89 -11.15 11.92
N ILE A 190 7.46 -10.03 12.50
CA ILE A 190 7.70 -8.68 11.96
C ILE A 190 8.48 -7.80 12.96
N PRO A 191 9.70 -8.18 13.38
CA PRO A 191 10.47 -7.42 14.36
C PRO A 191 10.88 -6.01 13.89
N ALA A 192 10.94 -5.76 12.58
CA ALA A 192 11.15 -4.41 12.05
C ALA A 192 9.88 -3.53 12.11
N GLY A 193 8.75 -4.10 12.53
CA GLY A 193 7.50 -3.38 12.76
C GLY A 193 6.69 -3.16 11.49
N ILE A 194 5.99 -2.02 11.47
CA ILE A 194 5.04 -1.65 10.41
C ILE A 194 5.51 -0.38 9.71
N VAL A 195 5.49 -0.41 8.38
CA VAL A 195 5.80 0.75 7.54
C VAL A 195 4.53 1.20 6.83
N PHE A 196 4.07 2.41 7.16
CA PHE A 196 2.91 3.02 6.52
C PHE A 196 3.32 3.82 5.28
N THR A 197 2.55 3.76 4.21
CA THR A 197 2.73 4.57 3.00
C THR A 197 1.38 4.94 2.38
N GLY A 198 1.37 5.61 1.24
CA GLY A 198 0.15 6.05 0.57
C GLY A 198 -0.36 7.41 1.07
N GLY A 199 -1.40 7.94 0.44
CA GLY A 199 -1.90 9.28 0.71
C GLY A 199 -2.52 9.46 2.08
N ALA A 200 -3.31 8.48 2.54
CA ALA A 200 -3.97 8.57 3.85
C ALA A 200 -2.99 8.40 5.02
N SER A 201 -1.80 7.82 4.77
CA SER A 201 -0.75 7.73 5.80
C SER A 201 -0.17 9.08 6.24
N LYS A 202 -0.45 10.16 5.50
CA LYS A 202 0.07 11.51 5.77
C LYS A 202 -0.66 12.25 6.88
N ILE A 203 -1.74 11.68 7.42
CA ILE A 203 -2.50 12.36 8.48
C ILE A 203 -1.59 12.58 9.70
N ASN A 204 -1.66 13.78 10.27
CA ASN A 204 -0.88 14.10 11.48
C ASN A 204 -1.30 13.17 12.64
N GLY A 205 -0.36 12.76 13.49
CA GLY A 205 -0.62 11.89 14.64
C GLY A 205 -0.90 10.43 14.31
N LEU A 206 -0.78 10.00 13.03
CA LEU A 206 -0.97 8.59 12.65
C LEU A 206 -0.02 7.67 13.40
N LEU A 207 1.28 7.98 13.41
CA LEU A 207 2.28 7.09 13.99
C LEU A 207 2.04 6.90 15.49
N ASP A 208 1.73 7.97 16.23
CA ASP A 208 1.43 7.89 17.67
C ASP A 208 0.21 7.01 17.94
N LEU A 209 -0.87 7.19 17.17
CA LEU A 209 -2.07 6.37 17.29
C LEU A 209 -1.78 4.91 16.91
N ALA A 210 -1.01 4.69 15.85
CA ALA A 210 -0.65 3.38 15.36
C ALA A 210 0.20 2.60 16.37
N GLU A 211 1.23 3.20 16.98
CA GLU A 211 2.00 2.57 18.05
C GLU A 211 1.11 2.21 19.25
N HIS A 212 0.16 3.10 19.58
CA HIS A 212 -0.78 2.84 20.66
C HIS A 212 -1.70 1.64 20.37
N VAL A 213 -2.25 1.54 19.16
CA VAL A 213 -3.22 0.48 18.79
C VAL A 213 -2.53 -0.84 18.47
N LEU A 214 -1.40 -0.80 17.75
CA LEU A 214 -0.72 -1.98 17.20
C LEU A 214 0.32 -2.58 18.15
N LYS A 215 0.84 -1.80 19.10
CA LYS A 215 1.90 -2.21 20.04
C LYS A 215 3.16 -2.75 19.34
N LEU A 216 3.44 -2.22 18.15
CA LEU A 216 4.62 -2.54 17.33
C LEU A 216 5.32 -1.24 16.95
N PRO A 217 6.64 -1.27 16.68
CA PRO A 217 7.33 -0.12 16.08
C PRO A 217 6.66 0.25 14.77
N VAL A 218 6.50 1.55 14.52
CA VAL A 218 5.94 2.03 13.26
C VAL A 218 6.79 3.15 12.68
N ARG A 219 6.79 3.27 11.35
CA ARG A 219 7.35 4.45 10.69
C ARG A 219 6.57 4.82 9.44
N LEU A 220 6.70 6.07 9.02
CA LEU A 220 6.26 6.51 7.71
C LEU A 220 7.32 6.11 6.66
N GLY A 221 6.85 5.54 5.57
CA GLY A 221 7.64 5.12 4.43
C GLY A 221 7.44 6.04 3.25
N THR A 222 8.52 6.63 2.76
CA THR A 222 8.52 7.45 1.54
C THR A 222 9.43 6.83 0.49
N PRO A 223 9.26 7.13 -0.81
CA PRO A 223 10.14 6.61 -1.84
C PRO A 223 11.62 6.88 -1.57
N GLN A 224 12.43 5.84 -1.70
CA GLN A 224 13.88 5.83 -1.58
C GLN A 224 14.49 5.32 -2.89
N PHE A 225 15.82 5.36 -3.01
CA PHE A 225 16.57 4.80 -4.14
C PHE A 225 16.35 5.50 -5.50
N ILE A 226 15.82 6.73 -5.47
CA ILE A 226 15.68 7.61 -6.63
C ILE A 226 16.54 8.84 -6.41
N LEU A 227 17.20 9.33 -7.46
CA LEU A 227 17.99 10.55 -7.45
C LEU A 227 17.22 11.67 -8.17
N GLY A 228 17.17 12.87 -7.56
CA GLY A 228 16.42 14.02 -8.08
C GLY A 228 14.93 14.04 -7.66
N LEU A 229 14.19 15.08 -8.05
CA LEU A 229 12.78 15.30 -7.68
C LEU A 229 12.51 15.14 -6.17
N SER A 230 13.07 16.03 -5.35
CA SER A 230 12.86 16.08 -3.90
C SER A 230 11.39 15.99 -3.48
N ASP A 231 10.50 16.59 -4.27
CA ASP A 231 9.06 16.65 -4.02
C ASP A 231 8.38 15.28 -4.13
N VAL A 232 8.99 14.34 -4.88
CA VAL A 232 8.54 12.96 -5.05
C VAL A 232 9.11 12.05 -3.97
N ILE A 233 10.41 12.21 -3.66
CA ILE A 233 11.14 11.35 -2.71
C ILE A 233 10.57 11.45 -1.29
N ASN A 234 10.13 12.64 -0.86
CA ASN A 234 9.67 12.87 0.50
C ASN A 234 8.14 12.75 0.66
N ASN A 235 7.44 12.12 -0.29
CA ASN A 235 5.99 12.04 -0.26
C ASN A 235 5.49 10.61 -0.49
N PRO A 236 4.84 9.98 0.53
CA PRO A 236 4.42 8.58 0.47
C PRO A 236 3.37 8.30 -0.62
N ILE A 237 2.69 9.34 -1.14
CA ILE A 237 1.75 9.23 -2.28
C ILE A 237 2.42 8.63 -3.53
N TYR A 238 3.73 8.79 -3.68
CA TYR A 238 4.46 8.32 -4.86
C TYR A 238 5.14 6.96 -4.68
N ALA A 239 4.89 6.24 -3.58
CA ALA A 239 5.50 4.95 -3.31
C ALA A 239 5.29 3.95 -4.46
N THR A 240 4.05 3.75 -4.89
CA THR A 240 3.70 2.80 -5.95
C THR A 240 4.36 3.19 -7.28
N SER A 241 4.26 4.46 -7.69
CA SER A 241 4.81 4.91 -8.97
C SER A 241 6.33 4.86 -9.02
N ALA A 242 7.00 5.28 -7.93
CA ALA A 242 8.44 5.12 -7.75
C ALA A 242 8.87 3.65 -7.83
N GLY A 243 8.13 2.78 -7.15
CA GLY A 243 8.36 1.33 -7.15
C GLY A 243 8.26 0.71 -8.54
N LEU A 244 7.23 1.08 -9.31
CA LEU A 244 7.06 0.62 -10.70
C LEU A 244 8.24 1.03 -11.59
N LEU A 245 8.76 2.25 -11.43
CA LEU A 245 9.93 2.73 -12.17
C LEU A 245 11.20 1.97 -11.79
N LEU A 246 11.43 1.71 -10.50
CA LEU A 246 12.57 0.92 -10.03
C LEU A 246 12.53 -0.50 -10.60
N ILE A 247 11.37 -1.16 -10.57
CA ILE A 247 11.17 -2.48 -11.17
C ILE A 247 11.45 -2.44 -12.68
N GLY A 248 10.90 -1.45 -13.39
CA GLY A 248 11.12 -1.27 -14.82
C GLY A 248 12.60 -1.09 -15.17
N ASN A 249 13.33 -0.30 -14.38
CA ASN A 249 14.76 -0.08 -14.56
C ASN A 249 15.58 -1.36 -14.30
N GLN A 250 15.29 -2.11 -13.24
CA GLN A 250 15.97 -3.38 -12.94
C GLN A 250 15.79 -4.39 -14.07
N ARG A 251 14.58 -4.52 -14.63
CA ARG A 251 14.32 -5.41 -15.78
C ARG A 251 15.12 -5.00 -17.01
N ARG A 252 15.18 -3.69 -17.30
CA ARG A 252 15.97 -3.16 -18.41
C ARG A 252 17.46 -3.49 -18.25
N GLN A 253 18.00 -3.36 -17.04
CA GLN A 253 19.42 -3.69 -16.76
C GLN A 253 19.73 -5.18 -16.91
N ARG A 254 18.79 -6.06 -16.56
CA ARG A 254 18.94 -7.52 -16.72
C ARG A 254 18.88 -8.00 -18.17
N GLY A 255 18.74 -7.09 -19.13
CA GLY A 255 18.55 -7.47 -20.54
C GLY A 255 17.21 -8.16 -20.78
N GLU A 256 16.29 -8.12 -19.80
CA GLU A 256 14.86 -8.39 -19.97
C GLU A 256 14.22 -7.20 -20.71
N SER A 257 14.82 -6.85 -21.85
CA SER A 257 14.30 -5.88 -22.80
C SER A 257 12.95 -6.41 -23.22
N SER A 258 11.89 -5.66 -22.90
CA SER A 258 10.49 -5.86 -23.31
C SER A 258 10.38 -6.93 -24.39
N MET A 259 10.21 -8.18 -23.95
CA MET A 259 10.10 -9.36 -24.80
C MET A 259 9.06 -9.02 -25.86
N ASN A 260 9.51 -8.74 -27.10
CA ASN A 260 8.75 -8.18 -28.22
C ASN A 260 7.39 -7.59 -27.85
N SER A 261 7.25 -6.26 -27.94
CA SER A 261 5.97 -5.51 -27.96
C SER A 261 4.97 -6.07 -28.98
N ASN A 262 4.45 -7.24 -28.68
CA ASN A 262 3.51 -8.00 -29.45
C ASN A 262 2.59 -8.61 -28.39
N ASN A 263 1.38 -8.06 -28.38
CA ASN A 263 0.21 -8.33 -27.54
C ASN A 263 -0.02 -9.82 -27.19
N GLN A 264 0.58 -10.74 -27.95
CA GLN A 264 0.58 -12.17 -27.75
C GLN A 264 1.22 -12.61 -26.42
N GLY A 265 2.24 -11.95 -25.87
CA GLY A 265 2.93 -12.44 -24.66
C GLY A 265 2.05 -12.48 -23.41
N LEU A 266 1.45 -11.35 -23.04
CA LEU A 266 0.55 -11.24 -21.88
C LEU A 266 -0.79 -11.95 -22.11
N TRP A 267 -1.37 -11.84 -23.31
CA TRP A 267 -2.58 -12.58 -23.67
C TRP A 267 -2.37 -14.09 -23.72
N LYS A 268 -1.19 -14.57 -24.15
CA LYS A 268 -0.81 -15.98 -24.12
C LYS A 268 -0.66 -16.46 -22.68
N ARG A 269 0.02 -15.71 -21.80
CA ARG A 269 0.09 -16.04 -20.37
C ARG A 269 -1.29 -16.12 -19.71
N MET A 270 -2.19 -15.18 -20.01
CA MET A 270 -3.59 -15.23 -19.52
C MET A 270 -4.41 -16.37 -20.14
N ARG A 271 -4.25 -16.63 -21.44
CA ARG A 271 -4.97 -17.69 -22.16
C ARG A 271 -4.49 -19.09 -21.75
N ASP A 272 -3.20 -19.25 -21.53
CA ASP A 272 -2.59 -20.50 -21.06
C ASP A 272 -3.06 -20.82 -19.63
N TRP A 273 -3.20 -19.80 -18.77
CA TRP A 273 -3.84 -19.95 -17.45
C TRP A 273 -5.31 -20.39 -17.53
N PHE A 274 -6.06 -19.85 -18.50
CA PHE A 274 -7.47 -20.21 -18.70
C PHE A 274 -7.66 -21.62 -19.26
N LYS A 275 -6.77 -22.08 -20.16
CA LYS A 275 -6.79 -23.42 -20.76
C LYS A 275 -6.27 -24.53 -19.84
N GLY A 276 -5.52 -24.19 -18.79
CA GLY A 276 -5.01 -25.17 -17.83
C GLY A 276 -6.00 -25.54 -16.72
N ASN A 277 -7.06 -24.74 -16.53
CA ASN A 277 -7.99 -24.85 -15.40
C ASN A 277 -9.47 -25.02 -15.81
N PHE A 278 -9.75 -25.13 -17.12
CA PHE A 278 -11.06 -25.47 -17.69
C PHE A 278 -10.91 -26.35 -18.92
#